data_AF-A0A1F5AP31-F1
#
_entry.id   AF-A0A1F5AP31-F1
#
_cell.length_a   1.000
_cell.length_b   1.000
_cell.length_c   1.000
_cell.angle_alpha   90.00
_cell.angle_beta   90.00
_cell.angle_gamma   90.00
#
_symmetry.space_group_name_H-M   'P 1'
#
loop_
_entity.id
_entity.type
_entity.pdbx_description
1 polymer ?
#
loop_
_entity_poly.entity_id
_entity_poly.type
_entity_poly.pdbx_seq_one_letter_code
_entity_poly.pdbx_strand_id
1 'polypeptide(L)'
;MDFSTFNDVIVFAIRREEEAAKTYGDLFEVAKEESARKLLLDLQDEEKNHKKILQGLTEAKAGGTAGKDVRDLKISDYLVAEPLDTAMNFQDLLIFAAKKEKTAAELYRDLAKEAKTEKLKRLFEYLEKQEKAHKLRLELEYEKHILWED
;
A
#
# COMPACT_ATOMS: atom_id res chain seq x y z
N MET A 1 -11.56 -14.34 -8.17
CA MET A 1 -11.83 -13.07 -8.89
C MET A 1 -10.74 -13.00 -9.94
N ASP A 2 -11.10 -13.00 -11.22
CA ASP A 2 -10.11 -12.94 -12.30
C ASP A 2 -9.80 -11.47 -12.59
N PHE A 3 -8.58 -11.03 -12.24
CA PHE A 3 -8.13 -9.65 -12.44
C PHE A 3 -7.63 -9.45 -13.87
N SER A 4 -8.58 -9.34 -14.81
CA SER A 4 -8.31 -9.32 -16.25
C SER A 4 -8.54 -7.95 -16.89
N THR A 5 -8.86 -6.92 -16.09
CA THR A 5 -9.11 -5.57 -16.57
C THR A 5 -8.36 -4.51 -15.77
N PHE A 6 -8.14 -3.35 -16.41
CA PHE A 6 -7.58 -2.17 -15.74
C PHE A 6 -8.45 -1.77 -14.53
N ASN A 7 -9.76 -1.86 -14.66
CA ASN A 7 -10.66 -1.54 -13.57
C ASN A 7 -10.47 -2.47 -12.35
N ASP A 8 -10.26 -3.77 -12.57
CA ASP A 8 -10.04 -4.71 -11.47
C ASP A 8 -8.75 -4.39 -10.70
N VAL A 9 -7.69 -3.99 -11.42
CA VAL A 9 -6.43 -3.51 -10.85
C VAL A 9 -6.63 -2.28 -9.98
N ILE A 10 -7.33 -1.27 -10.50
CA ILE A 10 -7.55 -0.01 -9.78
C ILE A 10 -8.42 -0.25 -8.55
N VAL A 11 -9.49 -1.04 -8.67
CA VAL A 11 -10.34 -1.42 -7.53
C VAL A 11 -9.51 -2.17 -6.48
N PHE A 12 -8.63 -3.08 -6.90
CA PHE A 12 -7.73 -3.78 -5.98
C PHE A 12 -6.79 -2.82 -5.27
N ALA A 13 -6.08 -1.94 -6.00
CA ALA A 13 -5.17 -0.96 -5.43
C ALA A 13 -5.90 -0.03 -4.43
N ILE A 14 -7.08 0.47 -4.77
CA ILE A 14 -7.92 1.29 -3.87
C ILE A 14 -8.22 0.56 -2.56
N ARG A 15 -8.53 -0.75 -2.62
CA ARG A 15 -8.77 -1.54 -1.41
C ARG A 15 -7.51 -1.70 -0.57
N ARG A 16 -6.34 -1.83 -1.19
CA ARG A 16 -5.05 -1.90 -0.48
C ARG A 16 -4.76 -0.61 0.28
N GLU A 17 -4.94 0.55 -0.37
CA GLU A 17 -4.81 1.87 0.28
C GLU A 17 -5.79 2.07 1.43
N GLU A 18 -7.03 1.60 1.26
CA GLU A 18 -8.05 1.66 2.32
C GLU A 18 -7.71 0.76 3.51
N GLU A 19 -7.22 -0.46 3.25
CA GLU A 19 -6.75 -1.39 4.29
C GLU A 19 -5.54 -0.82 5.05
N ALA A 20 -4.59 -0.20 4.34
CA ALA A 20 -3.41 0.42 4.95
C ALA A 20 -3.80 1.62 5.82
N ALA A 21 -4.61 2.55 5.30
CA ALA A 21 -5.14 3.68 6.05
C ALA A 21 -5.90 3.26 7.31
N LYS A 22 -6.70 2.19 7.21
CA LYS A 22 -7.40 1.61 8.37
C LYS A 22 -6.42 1.03 9.37
N THR A 23 -5.45 0.23 8.91
CA THR A 23 -4.42 -0.36 9.77
C THR A 23 -3.69 0.73 10.54
N TYR A 24 -3.20 1.77 9.88
CA TYR A 24 -2.52 2.88 10.54
C TYR A 24 -3.40 3.61 11.54
N GLY A 25 -4.70 3.77 11.26
CA GLY A 25 -5.67 4.29 12.21
C GLY A 25 -5.83 3.42 13.45
N ASP A 26 -5.99 2.11 13.26
CA ASP A 26 -6.13 1.15 14.37
C ASP A 26 -4.84 1.13 15.23
N LEU A 27 -3.66 1.20 14.60
CA LEU A 27 -2.37 1.30 15.28
C LEU A 27 -2.20 2.60 16.06
N PHE A 28 -2.66 3.72 15.49
CA PHE A 28 -2.60 5.02 16.14
C PHE A 28 -3.36 5.03 17.47
N GLU A 29 -4.50 4.34 17.54
CA GLU A 29 -5.31 4.26 18.77
C GLU A 29 -4.57 3.53 19.91
N VAL A 30 -3.78 2.51 19.60
CA VAL A 30 -3.08 1.68 20.59
C VAL A 30 -1.63 2.11 20.86
N ALA A 31 -1.05 2.95 20.02
CA ALA A 31 0.31 3.46 20.19
C ALA A 31 0.41 4.40 21.39
N LYS A 32 1.38 4.13 22.27
CA LYS A 32 1.64 4.92 23.49
C LYS A 32 2.59 6.10 23.25
N GLU A 33 3.59 5.89 22.42
CA GLU A 33 4.64 6.87 22.16
C GLU A 33 4.19 7.93 21.16
N GLU A 34 4.43 9.21 21.47
CA GLU A 34 3.98 10.33 20.64
C GLU A 34 4.62 10.31 19.24
N SER A 35 5.89 9.89 19.14
CA SER A 35 6.60 9.74 17.86
C SER A 35 5.93 8.71 16.96
N ALA A 36 5.55 7.56 17.54
CA ALA A 36 4.85 6.50 16.84
C ALA A 36 3.46 6.95 16.39
N ARG A 37 2.70 7.62 17.28
CA ARG A 37 1.39 8.17 16.94
C ARG A 37 1.47 9.16 15.78
N LYS A 38 2.46 10.06 15.79
CA LYS A 38 2.68 11.00 14.70
C LYS A 38 2.98 10.28 13.39
N LEU A 39 3.90 9.31 13.40
CA LEU A 39 4.23 8.52 12.23
C LEU A 39 3.00 7.83 11.64
N LEU A 40 2.20 7.16 12.48
CA LEU A 40 1.02 6.41 12.05
C LEU A 40 -0.06 7.32 11.48
N LEU A 41 -0.26 8.51 12.05
CA LEU A 41 -1.19 9.50 11.50
C LEU A 41 -0.73 10.02 10.14
N ASP A 42 0.56 10.34 10.01
CA ASP A 42 1.14 10.80 8.74
C ASP A 42 0.97 9.72 7.65
N LEU A 43 1.30 8.46 7.95
CA LEU A 43 1.11 7.32 7.04
C LEU A 43 -0.37 7.17 6.66
N GLN A 44 -1.28 7.18 7.64
CA GLN A 44 -2.71 7.08 7.38
C GLN A 44 -3.19 8.15 6.38
N ASP A 45 -2.75 9.39 6.52
CA ASP A 45 -3.18 10.49 5.66
C ASP A 45 -2.57 10.42 4.25
N GLU A 46 -1.33 9.92 4.13
CA GLU A 46 -0.69 9.60 2.85
C GLU A 46 -1.51 8.53 2.08
N GLU A 47 -1.92 7.44 2.73
CA GLU A 47 -2.73 6.37 2.10
C GLU A 47 -4.13 6.85 1.70
N LYS A 48 -4.76 7.71 2.53
CA LYS A 48 -6.02 8.36 2.14
C LYS A 48 -5.84 9.22 0.88
N ASN A 49 -4.67 9.84 0.69
CA ASN A 49 -4.38 10.62 -0.50
C ASN A 49 -4.13 9.71 -1.72
N HIS A 50 -3.38 8.63 -1.57
CA HIS A 50 -3.20 7.61 -2.62
C HIS A 50 -4.53 7.04 -3.09
N LYS A 51 -5.41 6.66 -2.15
CA LYS A 51 -6.79 6.23 -2.45
C LYS A 51 -7.53 7.25 -3.31
N LYS A 52 -7.49 8.54 -2.97
CA LYS A 52 -8.15 9.60 -3.75
C LYS A 52 -7.56 9.74 -5.15
N ILE A 53 -6.24 9.62 -5.29
CA ILE A 53 -5.55 9.67 -6.59
C ILE A 53 -6.02 8.50 -7.46
N LEU A 54 -6.04 7.28 -6.91
CA LEU A 54 -6.48 6.07 -7.61
C LEU A 54 -7.97 6.12 -7.98
N GLN A 55 -8.85 6.60 -7.09
CA GLN A 55 -10.28 6.82 -7.39
C GLN A 55 -10.51 7.83 -8.51
N GLY A 56 -9.58 8.76 -8.71
CA GLY A 56 -9.62 9.72 -9.81
C GLY A 56 -9.29 9.13 -11.18
N LEU A 57 -8.77 7.90 -11.25
CA LEU A 57 -8.41 7.21 -12.48
C LEU A 57 -9.63 6.54 -13.12
N THR A 58 -9.74 6.69 -14.43
CA THR A 58 -10.71 5.97 -15.27
C THR A 58 -9.99 5.41 -16.48
N GLU A 59 -10.53 4.36 -17.12
CA GLU A 59 -9.95 3.80 -18.35
C GLU A 59 -9.75 4.86 -19.45
N ALA A 60 -10.70 5.80 -19.57
CA ALA A 60 -10.59 6.94 -20.49
C ALA A 60 -9.45 7.90 -20.14
N LYS A 61 -9.23 8.20 -18.84
CA LYS A 61 -8.10 9.04 -18.38
C LYS A 61 -6.76 8.31 -18.44
N ALA A 62 -6.79 6.98 -18.43
CA ALA A 62 -5.65 6.09 -18.59
C ALA A 62 -5.18 5.97 -20.05
N GLY A 63 -5.93 6.52 -21.01
CA GLY A 63 -5.60 6.50 -22.45
C GLY A 63 -5.81 5.14 -23.11
N GLY A 64 -6.59 4.24 -22.49
CA GLY A 64 -6.86 2.92 -23.02
C GLY A 64 -7.99 2.90 -24.06
N THR A 65 -7.73 2.33 -25.23
CA THR A 65 -8.80 1.72 -26.03
C THR A 65 -9.26 0.46 -25.29
N ALA A 66 -10.57 0.20 -25.25
CA ALA A 66 -11.15 -0.98 -24.60
C ALA A 66 -10.57 -2.26 -25.23
N GLY A 67 -9.51 -2.81 -24.63
CA GLY A 67 -8.77 -3.94 -25.15
C GLY A 67 -8.69 -5.04 -24.10
N LYS A 68 -9.27 -6.19 -24.43
CA LYS A 68 -9.33 -7.43 -23.65
C LYS A 68 -7.95 -8.09 -23.36
N ASP A 69 -6.86 -7.42 -23.69
CA ASP A 69 -5.50 -7.87 -23.41
C ASP A 69 -4.96 -7.19 -22.16
N VAL A 70 -5.39 -7.67 -21.00
CA VAL A 70 -4.57 -7.56 -19.80
C VAL A 70 -4.01 -8.96 -19.57
N ARG A 71 -2.68 -9.07 -19.63
CA ARG A 71 -1.97 -10.31 -19.22
C ARG A 71 -2.40 -10.69 -17.81
N ASP A 72 -2.28 -11.96 -17.45
CA ASP A 72 -2.43 -12.37 -16.06
C ASP A 72 -1.46 -11.57 -15.18
N LEU A 73 -1.99 -10.57 -14.47
CA LEU A 73 -1.25 -9.66 -13.60
C LEU A 73 -0.87 -10.31 -12.27
N LYS A 74 -1.30 -11.56 -12.04
CA LYS A 74 -1.03 -12.34 -10.83
C LYS A 74 -1.33 -11.56 -9.55
N ILE A 75 -2.38 -10.75 -9.58
CA ILE A 75 -2.76 -9.89 -8.44
C ILE A 75 -3.03 -10.74 -7.18
N SER A 76 -3.47 -11.98 -7.38
CA SER A 76 -3.58 -12.98 -6.32
C SER A 76 -2.30 -13.20 -5.53
N ASP A 77 -1.13 -13.02 -6.13
CA ASP A 77 0.17 -13.23 -5.47
C ASP A 77 0.44 -12.14 -4.42
N TYR A 78 -0.26 -11.00 -4.51
CA TYR A 78 -0.19 -9.89 -3.55
C TYR A 78 -1.32 -9.94 -2.51
N LEU A 79 -2.21 -10.94 -2.57
CA LEU A 79 -3.20 -11.20 -1.53
C LEU A 79 -2.53 -11.85 -0.32
N VAL A 80 -1.69 -11.10 0.39
CA VAL A 80 -1.18 -11.51 1.70
C VAL A 80 -2.33 -11.37 2.70
N ALA A 81 -3.13 -12.43 2.83
CA ALA A 81 -4.14 -12.57 3.87
C ALA A 81 -3.47 -12.94 5.20
N GLU A 82 -2.69 -12.03 5.76
CA GLU A 82 -2.33 -12.10 7.18
C GLU A 82 -3.41 -11.34 7.95
N PRO A 83 -4.25 -12.01 8.76
CA PRO A 83 -5.19 -11.32 9.63
C PRO A 83 -4.42 -10.53 10.68
N LEU A 84 -4.89 -9.31 10.96
CA LEU A 84 -4.49 -8.59 12.16
C LEU A 84 -4.93 -9.44 13.36
N ASP A 85 -3.97 -10.02 14.09
CA ASP A 85 -4.26 -10.70 15.34
C ASP A 85 -4.33 -9.65 16.46
N THR A 86 -5.45 -9.65 17.18
CA THR A 86 -5.68 -8.78 18.35
C THR A 86 -4.67 -8.97 19.48
N ALA A 87 -3.88 -10.05 19.45
CA ALA A 87 -2.80 -10.30 20.41
C ALA A 87 -1.44 -9.69 20.00
N MET A 88 -1.31 -9.10 18.80
CA MET A 88 -0.05 -8.52 18.33
C MET A 88 0.38 -7.35 19.22
N ASN A 89 1.64 -7.38 19.65
CA ASN A 89 2.23 -6.23 20.34
C ASN A 89 2.61 -5.13 19.31
N PHE A 90 3.06 -3.98 19.80
CA PHE A 90 3.39 -2.85 18.92
C PHE A 90 4.50 -3.18 17.89
N GLN A 91 5.49 -4.00 18.28
CA GLN A 91 6.59 -4.41 17.39
C GLN A 91 6.08 -5.34 16.28
N ASP A 92 5.23 -6.32 16.62
CA ASP A 92 4.59 -7.23 15.66
C ASP A 92 3.77 -6.43 14.62
N LEU A 93 3.08 -5.39 15.09
CA LEU A 93 2.27 -4.53 14.24
C LEU A 93 3.11 -3.69 13.26
N LEU A 94 4.27 -3.17 13.69
CA LEU A 94 5.20 -2.48 12.79
C LEU A 94 5.79 -3.43 11.75
N ILE A 95 6.17 -4.66 12.13
CA ILE A 95 6.64 -5.68 11.18
C ILE A 95 5.55 -6.01 10.17
N PHE A 96 4.32 -6.24 10.65
CA PHE A 96 3.17 -6.54 9.81
C PHE A 96 2.91 -5.42 8.80
N ALA A 97 2.89 -4.16 9.25
CA ALA A 97 2.72 -3.00 8.40
C ALA A 97 3.85 -2.91 7.35
N ALA A 98 5.11 -3.07 7.74
CA ALA A 98 6.26 -3.02 6.82
C ALA A 98 6.21 -4.12 5.74
N LYS A 99 5.68 -5.31 6.07
CA LYS A 99 5.43 -6.37 5.08
C LYS A 99 4.33 -5.98 4.11
N LYS A 100 3.23 -5.38 4.58
CA LYS A 100 2.14 -4.90 3.73
C LYS A 100 2.63 -3.83 2.75
N GLU A 101 3.47 -2.91 3.21
CA GLU A 101 4.13 -1.89 2.40
C GLU A 101 5.03 -2.50 1.31
N LYS A 102 5.82 -3.51 1.67
CA LYS A 102 6.63 -4.24 0.70
C LYS A 102 5.77 -4.85 -0.41
N THR A 103 4.67 -5.50 -0.05
CA THR A 103 3.74 -6.10 -1.01
C THR A 103 3.07 -5.05 -1.91
N ALA A 104 2.69 -3.89 -1.35
CA ALA A 104 2.14 -2.77 -2.12
C ALA A 104 3.17 -2.19 -3.11
N ALA A 105 4.42 -2.00 -2.67
CA ALA A 105 5.52 -1.56 -3.54
C ALA A 105 5.75 -2.52 -4.72
N GLU A 106 5.75 -3.84 -4.45
CA GLU A 106 5.92 -4.86 -5.49
C GLU A 106 4.76 -4.86 -6.48
N LEU A 107 3.51 -4.72 -5.99
CA LEU A 107 2.33 -4.55 -6.84
C LEU A 107 2.50 -3.35 -7.78
N TYR A 108 2.79 -2.16 -7.24
CA TYR A 108 2.90 -0.95 -8.05
C TYR A 108 4.05 -1.01 -9.05
N ARG A 109 5.18 -1.62 -8.67
CA ARG A 109 6.28 -1.89 -9.60
C ARG A 109 5.84 -2.73 -10.79
N ASP A 110 5.04 -3.76 -10.55
CA ASP A 110 4.62 -4.68 -11.59
C ASP A 110 3.50 -4.06 -12.46
N LEU A 111 2.62 -3.24 -11.87
CA LEU A 111 1.67 -2.40 -12.62
C LEU A 111 2.36 -1.33 -13.48
N ALA A 112 3.47 -0.74 -13.02
CA ALA A 112 4.24 0.20 -13.80
C ALA A 112 4.84 -0.43 -15.07
N LYS A 113 5.24 -1.71 -15.01
CA LYS A 113 5.77 -2.46 -16.16
C LYS A 113 4.70 -2.75 -17.22
N GLU A 114 3.47 -2.97 -16.78
CA GLU A 114 2.33 -3.32 -17.64
C GLU A 114 1.51 -2.07 -18.06
N ALA A 115 1.91 -0.87 -17.60
CA ALA A 115 1.21 0.37 -17.90
C ALA A 115 1.24 0.72 -19.40
N LYS A 116 0.05 0.91 -19.99
CA LYS A 116 -0.12 1.23 -21.42
C LYS A 116 0.20 2.68 -21.79
N THR A 117 0.34 3.57 -20.79
CA THR A 117 0.68 4.97 -21.00
C THR A 117 1.76 5.45 -20.04
N GLU A 118 2.60 6.36 -20.52
CA GLU A 118 3.67 6.98 -19.72
C GLU A 118 3.13 7.67 -18.46
N LYS A 119 1.91 8.23 -18.53
CA LYS A 119 1.25 8.85 -17.38
C LYS A 119 0.93 7.84 -16.29
N LEU A 120 0.38 6.67 -16.65
CA LEU A 120 0.10 5.60 -15.70
C LEU A 120 1.38 5.00 -15.13
N LYS A 121 2.37 4.77 -15.98
CA LYS A 121 3.68 4.27 -15.57
C LYS A 121 4.28 5.16 -14.48
N ARG A 122 4.34 6.47 -14.71
CA ARG A 122 4.85 7.44 -13.73
C ARG A 122 4.05 7.47 -12.44
N LEU A 123 2.74 7.28 -12.51
CA LEU A 123 1.90 7.23 -11.32
C LEU A 123 2.22 5.98 -10.48
N PHE A 124 2.31 4.81 -11.10
CA PHE A 124 2.65 3.59 -10.37
C PHE A 124 4.10 3.60 -9.86
N GLU A 125 5.05 4.15 -10.61
CA GLU A 125 6.42 4.38 -10.12
C GLU A 125 6.48 5.38 -8.95
N TYR A 126 5.57 6.36 -8.92
CA TYR A 126 5.44 7.27 -7.79
C TYR A 126 4.91 6.52 -6.56
N LEU A 127 3.82 5.78 -6.69
CA LEU A 127 3.24 4.98 -5.60
C LEU A 127 4.24 3.95 -5.07
N GLU A 128 4.92 3.19 -5.93
CA GLU A 128 6.00 2.28 -5.53
C GLU A 128 7.05 2.96 -4.63
N LYS A 129 7.43 4.20 -4.94
CA LYS A 129 8.40 4.96 -4.14
C LYS A 129 7.81 5.41 -2.81
N GLN A 130 6.52 5.72 -2.74
CA GLN A 130 5.85 6.06 -1.48
C GLN A 130 5.81 4.84 -0.56
N GLU A 131 5.38 3.67 -1.05
CA GLU A 131 5.31 2.46 -0.20
C GLU A 131 6.69 2.04 0.31
N LYS A 132 7.75 2.19 -0.51
CA LYS A 132 9.13 1.95 -0.06
C LYS A 132 9.56 2.92 1.04
N ALA A 133 9.14 4.17 0.96
CA ALA A 133 9.42 5.17 1.98
C ALA A 133 8.63 4.89 3.27
N HIS A 134 7.37 4.46 3.17
CA HIS A 134 6.56 4.03 4.31
C HIS A 134 7.18 2.85 5.02
N LYS A 135 7.55 1.80 4.27
CA LYS A 135 8.29 0.64 4.79
C LYS A 135 9.53 1.07 5.57
N LEU A 136 10.36 1.94 4.99
CA LEU A 136 11.57 2.41 5.67
C LEU A 136 11.24 3.17 6.96
N ARG A 137 10.21 4.02 6.97
CA ARG A 137 9.79 4.75 8.18
C ARG A 137 9.32 3.81 9.28
N LEU A 138 8.60 2.74 8.92
CA LEU A 138 8.16 1.71 9.86
C LEU A 138 9.34 0.91 10.43
N GLU A 139 10.29 0.52 9.57
CA GLU A 139 11.51 -0.19 10.00
C GLU A 139 12.37 0.68 10.93
N LEU A 140 12.50 1.97 10.64
CA LEU A 140 13.21 2.92 11.51
C LEU A 140 12.51 3.12 12.86
N GLU A 141 11.18 3.12 12.89
CA GLU A 141 10.44 3.20 14.16
C GLU A 141 10.63 1.91 14.96
N TYR A 142 10.55 0.74 14.31
CA TYR A 142 10.82 -0.56 14.92
C TYR A 142 12.23 -0.63 15.54
N GLU A 143 13.27 -0.18 14.81
CA GLU A 143 14.64 -0.13 15.32
C GLU A 143 14.77 0.73 16.58
N LYS A 144 14.09 1.88 16.65
CA LYS A 144 14.10 2.73 17.85
C LYS A 144 13.43 2.08 19.05
N HIS A 145 12.41 1.25 18.86
CA HIS A 145 11.74 0.59 19.98
C HIS A 145 12.48 -0.65 20.46
N ILE A 146 13.30 -1.28 19.62
CA ILE A 146 14.07 -2.48 19.99
C ILE A 146 15.46 -2.17 20.52
N LEU A 147 16.16 -1.18 19.96
CA LEU A 147 17.53 -0.86 20.38
C LEU A 147 17.62 -0.19 21.77
N TRP A 148 16.48 0.07 22.41
CA TRP A 148 16.40 0.78 23.71
C TRP A 148 15.78 -0.09 24.81
N GLU A 149 15.43 -1.35 24.52
CA GLU A 149 14.93 -2.33 25.51
C GLU A 149 16.02 -3.26 26.09
N ASP A 150 17.31 -3.01 25.81
CA ASP A 150 18.46 -3.68 26.46
C ASP A 150 19.13 -2.84 27.58
#